data_AF-A0A914QF33-F1
#
_entry.id   AF-A0A914QF33-F1
#
_cell.length_a   1.000
_cell.length_b   1.000
_cell.length_c   1.000
_cell.angle_alpha   90.00
_cell.angle_beta   90.00
_cell.angle_gamma   90.00
#
_symmetry.space_group_name_H-M   'P 1'
#
loop_
_entity.id
_entity.type
_entity.pdbx_description
1 polymer ?
#
loop_
_entity_poly.entity_id
_entity_poly.type
_entity_poly.pdbx_seq_one_letter_code
_entity_poly.pdbx_strand_id
1 'polypeptide(L)'
;MGITAPKGVILYGEPGTGKTLLAKAVAHSTSATFLRATGSDLVQKSSGEGARLVRDLFKMAKECAPCIVFLDEIDAVGTKRFDTSSRGEQEVQRTLLELLNQLDGFESRGDVKIIMATNRIDSLDPALIRPGRIDRKIELPKPDEKTKMKILSIHTSGMTLAKDVKFEKIVSKEREISGADCRAICTEAGMLALRAHRKVVCMDDFDRAIKNIIYSKKFGVMEEFYM
;
A
#
# COMPACT_ATOMS: atom_id res chain seq x y z
N MET A 1 4.06 19.27 28.08
CA MET A 1 2.71 19.33 27.46
C MET A 1 1.78 18.19 27.87
N GLY A 2 2.25 17.11 28.54
CA GLY A 2 1.36 16.18 29.25
C GLY A 2 0.38 15.37 28.39
N ILE A 3 0.60 15.32 27.07
CA ILE A 3 -0.25 14.59 26.12
C ILE A 3 0.38 13.27 25.70
N THR A 4 -0.44 12.25 25.52
CA THR A 4 -0.02 10.94 25.02
C THR A 4 0.05 10.98 23.49
N ALA A 5 1.12 10.42 22.91
CA ALA A 5 1.22 10.27 21.46
C ALA A 5 0.09 9.38 20.91
N PRO A 6 -0.37 9.61 19.67
CA PRO A 6 -1.38 8.77 19.04
C PRO A 6 -0.88 7.32 18.94
N LYS A 7 -1.77 6.38 19.24
CA LYS A 7 -1.49 4.94 19.36
C LYS A 7 -1.44 4.23 18.00
N GLY A 8 -2.22 4.69 17.03
CA GLY A 8 -2.33 4.04 15.72
C GLY A 8 -2.71 5.01 14.61
N VAL A 9 -2.19 4.72 13.41
CA VAL A 9 -2.46 5.47 12.17
C VAL A 9 -3.03 4.50 11.13
N ILE A 10 -4.05 4.93 10.39
CA ILE A 10 -4.51 4.22 9.19
C ILE A 10 -4.31 5.08 7.95
N LEU A 11 -3.70 4.48 6.93
CA LEU A 11 -3.53 5.01 5.59
C LEU A 11 -4.62 4.43 4.70
N TYR A 12 -5.42 5.27 4.05
CA TYR A 12 -6.48 4.80 3.16
C TYR A 12 -6.52 5.61 1.85
N GLY A 13 -7.13 5.04 0.83
CA GLY A 13 -7.25 5.66 -0.50
C GLY A 13 -7.11 4.61 -1.59
N GLU A 14 -7.19 5.04 -2.84
CA GLU A 14 -7.15 4.14 -3.99
C GLU A 14 -5.86 3.28 -4.07
N PRO A 15 -5.91 2.11 -4.72
CA PRO A 15 -4.70 1.33 -4.98
C PRO A 15 -3.69 2.14 -5.82
N GLY A 16 -2.40 1.95 -5.53
CA GLY A 16 -1.33 2.62 -6.27
C GLY A 16 -1.04 4.07 -5.89
N THR A 17 -1.62 4.60 -4.80
CA THR A 17 -1.34 5.96 -4.28
C THR A 17 -0.12 6.05 -3.35
N GLY A 18 0.54 4.93 -3.06
CA GLY A 18 1.82 4.92 -2.33
C GLY A 18 1.73 4.69 -0.82
N LYS A 19 0.63 4.10 -0.31
CA LYS A 19 0.46 3.75 1.12
C LYS A 19 1.65 2.96 1.70
N THR A 20 2.01 1.85 1.04
CA THR A 20 3.16 1.02 1.43
C THR A 20 4.50 1.76 1.29
N LEU A 21 4.63 2.65 0.28
CA LEU A 21 5.85 3.45 0.09
C LEU A 21 6.02 4.45 1.24
N LEU A 22 4.94 5.14 1.64
CA LEU A 22 4.95 6.06 2.76
C LEU A 22 5.34 5.36 4.06
N ALA A 23 4.76 4.21 4.36
CA ALA A 23 5.09 3.44 5.57
C ALA A 23 6.57 3.04 5.61
N LYS A 24 7.14 2.58 4.49
CA LYS A 24 8.58 2.27 4.38
C LYS A 24 9.46 3.51 4.55
N ALA A 25 9.05 4.65 3.99
CA ALA A 25 9.79 5.90 4.12
C ALA A 25 9.85 6.39 5.58
N VAL A 26 8.74 6.24 6.32
CA VAL A 26 8.70 6.55 7.77
C VAL A 26 9.64 5.63 8.55
N ALA A 27 9.62 4.32 8.27
CA ALA A 27 10.50 3.39 8.96
C ALA A 27 11.98 3.67 8.72
N HIS A 28 12.33 4.03 7.47
CA HIS A 28 13.69 4.40 7.12
C HIS A 28 14.15 5.68 7.82
N SER A 29 13.25 6.66 8.05
CA SER A 29 13.62 7.92 8.70
C SER A 29 13.70 7.84 10.23
N THR A 30 13.04 6.86 10.86
CA THR A 30 12.99 6.73 12.32
C THR A 30 13.99 5.76 12.91
N SER A 31 14.75 5.02 12.09
CA SER A 31 15.66 3.94 12.53
C SER A 31 15.01 2.89 13.45
N ALA A 32 13.68 2.82 13.46
CA ALA A 32 12.91 1.83 14.22
C ALA A 32 12.86 0.51 13.45
N THR A 33 12.76 -0.61 14.18
CA THR A 33 12.51 -1.91 13.56
C THR A 33 11.20 -1.86 12.79
N PHE A 34 11.19 -2.35 11.54
CA PHE A 34 9.99 -2.37 10.71
C PHE A 34 9.49 -3.80 10.52
N LEU A 35 8.38 -4.13 11.17
CA LEU A 35 7.69 -5.40 10.99
C LEU A 35 6.52 -5.20 10.04
N ARG A 36 6.51 -5.93 8.94
CA ARG A 36 5.42 -5.90 7.94
C ARG A 36 4.66 -7.22 7.97
N ALA A 37 3.34 -7.13 8.00
CA ALA A 37 2.44 -8.25 7.71
C ALA A 37 1.32 -7.79 6.78
N THR A 38 0.82 -8.69 5.94
CA THR A 38 -0.34 -8.44 5.08
C THR A 38 -1.58 -9.03 5.75
N GLY A 39 -2.74 -8.39 5.63
CA GLY A 39 -3.99 -8.88 6.22
C GLY A 39 -4.33 -10.30 5.75
N SER A 40 -4.02 -10.63 4.49
CA SER A 40 -4.16 -12.00 3.95
C SER A 40 -3.31 -13.04 4.68
N ASP A 41 -2.12 -12.67 5.18
CA ASP A 41 -1.21 -13.58 5.88
C ASP A 41 -1.81 -14.05 7.23
N LEU A 42 -2.70 -13.23 7.78
CA LEU A 42 -3.41 -13.51 9.03
C LEU A 42 -4.65 -14.40 8.83
N VAL A 43 -5.09 -14.61 7.58
CA VAL A 43 -6.22 -15.48 7.25
C VAL A 43 -5.72 -16.91 7.04
N GLN A 44 -5.93 -17.77 8.05
CA GLN A 44 -5.49 -19.16 8.02
C GLN A 44 -6.66 -20.13 7.90
N LYS A 45 -6.40 -21.29 7.27
CA LYS A 45 -7.40 -22.37 7.16
C LYS A 45 -7.52 -23.17 8.46
N SER A 46 -6.45 -23.22 9.24
CA SER A 46 -6.42 -23.92 10.53
C SER A 46 -7.04 -23.05 11.62
N SER A 47 -7.88 -23.66 12.46
CA SER A 47 -8.55 -22.96 13.56
C SER A 47 -7.54 -22.42 14.58
N GLY A 48 -7.62 -21.12 14.89
CA GLY A 48 -6.82 -20.42 15.89
C GLY A 48 -5.42 -20.02 15.44
N GLU A 49 -5.02 -20.35 14.21
CA GLU A 49 -3.68 -20.05 13.70
C GLU A 49 -3.52 -18.55 13.42
N GLY A 50 -4.54 -17.90 12.85
CA GLY A 50 -4.52 -16.45 12.61
C GLY A 50 -4.37 -15.64 13.90
N ALA A 51 -5.15 -15.98 14.93
CA ALA A 51 -5.03 -15.35 16.25
C ALA A 51 -3.67 -15.61 16.93
N ARG A 52 -3.04 -16.76 16.69
CA ARG A 52 -1.68 -17.03 17.16
C ARG A 52 -0.65 -16.13 16.44
N LEU A 53 -0.74 -16.01 15.11
CA LEU A 53 0.15 -15.15 14.33
C LEU A 53 0.07 -13.69 14.78
N VAL A 54 -1.13 -13.20 15.09
CA VAL A 54 -1.32 -11.85 15.66
C VAL A 54 -0.57 -11.71 16.98
N ARG A 55 -0.73 -12.67 17.91
CA ARG A 55 0.00 -12.63 19.19
C ARG A 55 1.52 -12.66 19.01
N ASP A 56 2.00 -13.52 18.13
CA ASP A 56 3.44 -13.67 17.87
C ASP A 56 4.01 -12.40 17.22
N LEU A 57 3.28 -11.76 16.30
CA LEU A 57 3.66 -10.48 15.69
C LEU A 57 3.82 -9.37 16.73
N PHE A 58 2.85 -9.21 17.64
CA PHE A 58 2.89 -8.18 18.67
C PHE A 58 3.93 -8.48 19.75
N LYS A 59 4.15 -9.75 20.07
CA LYS A 59 5.23 -10.17 20.98
C LYS A 59 6.61 -9.79 20.41
N MET A 60 6.86 -10.15 19.16
CA MET A 60 8.09 -9.79 18.45
C MET A 60 8.26 -8.26 18.35
N ALA A 61 7.19 -7.52 18.09
CA ALA A 61 7.23 -6.06 18.04
C ALA A 61 7.66 -5.44 19.40
N LYS A 62 7.17 -5.99 20.52
CA LYS A 62 7.59 -5.57 21.86
C LYS A 62 9.06 -5.90 22.13
N GLU A 63 9.53 -7.08 21.72
CA GLU A 63 10.93 -7.51 21.88
C GLU A 63 11.91 -6.67 21.03
N CYS A 64 11.46 -6.17 19.88
CA CYS A 64 12.27 -5.35 18.96
C CYS A 64 12.06 -3.83 19.09
N ALA A 65 11.45 -3.35 20.19
CA ALA A 65 11.20 -1.93 20.40
C ALA A 65 12.52 -1.11 20.43
N PRO A 66 12.59 0.07 19.79
CA PRO A 66 11.52 0.81 19.12
C PRO A 66 11.11 0.18 17.78
N CYS A 67 9.80 -0.03 17.58
CA CYS A 67 9.29 -0.79 16.45
C CYS A 67 8.04 -0.15 15.81
N ILE A 68 7.94 -0.24 14.50
CA ILE A 68 6.76 0.08 13.71
C ILE A 68 6.19 -1.21 13.13
N VAL A 69 4.97 -1.55 13.51
CA VAL A 69 4.19 -2.63 12.90
C VAL A 69 3.35 -2.05 11.77
N PHE A 70 3.62 -2.49 10.55
CA PHE A 70 2.85 -2.14 9.35
C PHE A 70 1.96 -3.30 8.92
N LEU A 71 0.63 -3.10 9.01
CA LEU A 71 -0.38 -4.05 8.54
C LEU A 71 -0.96 -3.56 7.21
N ASP A 72 -0.52 -4.17 6.12
CA ASP A 72 -1.01 -3.86 4.77
C ASP A 72 -2.30 -4.64 4.47
N GLU A 73 -3.16 -4.12 3.59
CA GLU A 73 -4.42 -4.77 3.18
C GLU A 73 -5.28 -5.29 4.35
N ILE A 74 -5.46 -4.45 5.37
CA ILE A 74 -6.16 -4.86 6.60
C ILE A 74 -7.64 -5.22 6.37
N ASP A 75 -8.23 -4.82 5.24
CA ASP A 75 -9.57 -5.21 4.81
C ASP A 75 -9.76 -6.71 4.62
N ALA A 76 -8.68 -7.48 4.39
CA ALA A 76 -8.73 -8.94 4.33
C ALA A 76 -9.25 -9.58 5.63
N VAL A 77 -8.91 -8.99 6.78
CA VAL A 77 -9.34 -9.47 8.12
C VAL A 77 -10.30 -8.52 8.84
N GLY A 78 -10.30 -7.24 8.47
CA GLY A 78 -11.01 -6.18 9.17
C GLY A 78 -12.41 -5.89 8.64
N THR A 79 -12.95 -6.67 7.70
CA THR A 79 -14.26 -6.41 7.08
C THR A 79 -15.42 -6.74 8.01
N LYS A 80 -16.48 -5.91 7.99
CA LYS A 80 -17.75 -6.19 8.68
C LYS A 80 -18.38 -7.47 8.14
N ARG A 81 -18.47 -8.53 8.95
CA ARG A 81 -19.19 -9.76 8.59
C ARG A 81 -20.37 -9.95 9.55
N PHE A 82 -21.58 -9.73 9.06
CA PHE A 82 -22.82 -9.77 9.85
C PHE A 82 -23.45 -11.16 9.97
N ASP A 83 -23.05 -12.11 9.11
CA ASP A 83 -23.54 -13.49 9.14
C ASP A 83 -22.37 -14.47 9.12
N THR A 84 -22.17 -15.22 10.21
CA THR A 84 -21.03 -16.13 10.39
C THR A 84 -21.49 -17.56 10.15
N SER A 85 -21.94 -17.83 8.93
CA SER A 85 -22.50 -19.14 8.54
C SER A 85 -21.41 -20.16 8.20
N SER A 86 -20.22 -19.69 7.78
CA SER A 86 -19.10 -20.56 7.40
C SER A 86 -18.00 -20.63 8.46
N ARG A 87 -17.35 -21.79 8.59
CA ARG A 87 -16.19 -21.98 9.50
C ARG A 87 -15.02 -21.04 9.19
N GLY A 88 -14.83 -20.68 7.91
CA GLY A 88 -13.79 -19.75 7.50
C GLY A 88 -14.04 -18.32 7.99
N GLU A 89 -15.29 -17.85 7.96
CA GLU A 89 -15.67 -16.54 8.49
C GLU A 89 -15.47 -16.43 10.00
N GLN A 90 -15.78 -17.50 10.74
CA GLN A 90 -15.55 -17.55 12.18
C GLN A 90 -14.06 -17.41 12.53
N GLU A 91 -13.17 -17.99 11.71
CA GLU A 91 -11.72 -17.90 11.92
C GLU A 91 -11.18 -16.50 11.64
N VAL A 92 -11.64 -15.86 10.56
CA VAL A 92 -11.31 -14.45 10.26
C VAL A 92 -11.80 -13.55 11.39
N GLN A 93 -13.01 -13.76 11.90
CA GLN A 93 -13.56 -12.99 13.02
C GLN A 93 -12.74 -13.16 14.30
N ARG A 94 -12.31 -14.39 14.64
CA ARG A 94 -11.43 -14.64 15.79
C ARG A 94 -10.09 -13.91 15.66
N THR A 95 -9.52 -13.93 14.46
CA THR A 95 -8.28 -13.22 14.16
C THR A 95 -8.45 -11.70 14.31
N LEU A 96 -9.56 -11.16 13.82
CA LEU A 96 -9.91 -9.75 14.02
C LEU A 96 -10.06 -9.41 15.50
N LEU A 97 -10.80 -10.20 16.28
CA LEU A 97 -10.97 -9.96 17.72
C LEU A 97 -9.63 -9.97 18.46
N GLU A 98 -8.74 -10.89 18.14
CA GLU A 98 -7.40 -10.92 18.72
C GLU A 98 -6.59 -9.68 18.32
N LEU A 99 -6.66 -9.24 17.07
CA LEU A 99 -6.03 -7.99 16.65
C LEU A 99 -6.58 -6.81 17.45
N LEU A 100 -7.91 -6.70 17.61
CA LEU A 100 -8.52 -5.66 18.41
C LEU A 100 -8.05 -5.69 19.86
N ASN A 101 -7.89 -6.87 20.45
CA ASN A 101 -7.36 -7.04 21.81
C ASN A 101 -5.92 -6.52 21.92
N GLN A 102 -5.05 -6.81 20.95
CA GLN A 102 -3.67 -6.29 20.92
C GLN A 102 -3.62 -4.76 20.69
N LEU A 103 -4.58 -4.22 19.91
CA LEU A 103 -4.72 -2.78 19.67
C LEU A 103 -5.30 -1.99 20.84
N ASP A 104 -6.08 -2.62 21.71
CA ASP A 104 -6.57 -1.99 22.94
C ASP A 104 -5.56 -2.12 24.06
N GLY A 105 -5.15 -3.36 24.36
CA GLY A 105 -4.15 -3.75 25.35
C GLY A 105 -4.26 -3.03 26.70
N PHE A 106 -4.64 -3.74 27.76
CA PHE A 106 -4.54 -3.22 29.13
C PHE A 106 -3.10 -2.86 29.54
N GLU A 107 -2.11 -3.46 28.88
CA GLU A 107 -0.68 -3.16 29.06
C GLU A 107 -0.22 -2.03 28.13
N SER A 108 0.68 -1.18 28.64
CA SER A 108 1.42 -0.23 27.81
C SER A 108 2.17 -0.98 26.70
N ARG A 109 1.92 -0.62 25.43
CA ARG A 109 2.63 -1.16 24.27
C ARG A 109 4.10 -0.73 24.17
N GLY A 110 4.60 0.04 25.14
CA GLY A 110 5.93 0.62 25.08
C GLY A 110 6.10 1.48 23.83
N ASP A 111 7.27 1.40 23.19
CA ASP A 111 7.58 2.14 21.96
C ASP A 111 7.29 1.33 20.68
N VAL A 112 6.09 0.76 20.62
CA VAL A 112 5.56 0.10 19.42
C VAL A 112 4.48 0.98 18.80
N LYS A 113 4.69 1.40 17.56
CA LYS A 113 3.72 2.18 16.77
C LYS A 113 3.09 1.30 15.71
N ILE A 114 1.83 1.60 15.38
CA ILE A 114 1.03 0.80 14.46
C ILE A 114 0.60 1.67 13.29
N ILE A 115 0.90 1.20 12.09
CA ILE A 115 0.44 1.78 10.82
C ILE A 115 -0.36 0.70 10.10
N MET A 116 -1.61 0.99 9.76
CA MET A 116 -2.44 0.11 8.95
C MET A 116 -2.66 0.73 7.57
N ALA A 117 -2.84 -0.08 6.54
CA ALA A 117 -3.22 0.37 5.22
C ALA A 117 -4.42 -0.41 4.67
N THR A 118 -5.33 0.29 4.00
CA THR A 118 -6.47 -0.31 3.29
C THR A 118 -6.80 0.48 2.03
N ASN A 119 -7.47 -0.17 1.08
CA ASN A 119 -8.09 0.50 -0.06
C ASN A 119 -9.54 0.92 0.21
N ARG A 120 -10.18 0.38 1.25
CA ARG A 120 -11.63 0.49 1.48
C ARG A 120 -11.97 0.70 2.95
N ILE A 121 -11.68 1.90 3.47
CA ILE A 121 -11.90 2.23 4.89
C ILE A 121 -13.37 2.01 5.33
N ASP A 122 -14.34 2.24 4.46
CA ASP A 122 -15.77 2.12 4.78
C ASP A 122 -16.22 0.67 5.03
N SER A 123 -15.46 -0.29 4.50
CA SER A 123 -15.71 -1.73 4.65
C SER A 123 -15.23 -2.27 5.99
N LEU A 124 -14.38 -1.53 6.69
CA LEU A 124 -13.78 -1.95 7.94
C LEU A 124 -14.78 -1.94 9.10
N ASP A 125 -14.56 -2.86 10.04
CA ASP A 125 -15.27 -2.92 11.31
C ASP A 125 -15.09 -1.60 12.07
N PRO A 126 -16.19 -0.92 12.51
CA PRO A 126 -16.11 0.34 13.22
C PRO A 126 -15.31 0.24 14.52
N ALA A 127 -15.26 -0.95 15.13
CA ALA A 127 -14.47 -1.22 16.31
C ALA A 127 -12.98 -1.01 16.02
N LEU A 128 -12.47 -1.35 14.84
CA LEU A 128 -11.06 -1.18 14.49
C LEU A 128 -10.68 0.31 14.35
N ILE A 129 -11.58 1.13 13.78
CA ILE A 129 -11.36 2.56 13.50
C ILE A 129 -11.76 3.51 14.64
N ARG A 130 -12.09 2.97 15.82
CA ARG A 130 -12.51 3.74 16.98
C ARG A 130 -11.30 4.49 17.61
N PRO A 131 -11.49 5.74 18.07
CA PRO A 131 -10.47 6.45 18.84
C PRO A 131 -9.96 5.63 20.04
N GLY A 132 -8.66 5.66 20.29
CA GLY A 132 -7.97 4.80 21.26
C GLY A 132 -7.27 3.58 20.65
N ARG A 133 -7.74 3.10 19.49
CA ARG A 133 -7.05 2.11 18.65
C ARG A 133 -6.37 2.79 17.46
N ILE A 134 -7.16 3.59 16.73
CA ILE A 134 -6.71 4.38 15.58
C ILE A 134 -7.08 5.84 15.84
N ASP A 135 -6.06 6.66 16.05
CA ASP A 135 -6.24 8.08 16.40
C ASP A 135 -6.07 8.99 15.18
N ARG A 136 -5.41 8.51 14.12
CA ARG A 136 -5.20 9.26 12.88
C ARG A 136 -5.65 8.45 11.67
N LYS A 137 -6.47 9.09 10.84
CA LYS A 137 -6.92 8.58 9.55
C LYS A 137 -6.33 9.51 8.49
N ILE A 138 -5.48 8.97 7.62
CA ILE A 138 -4.76 9.73 6.61
C ILE A 138 -5.19 9.21 5.25
N GLU A 139 -5.83 10.08 4.47
CA GLU A 139 -6.18 9.80 3.08
C GLU A 139 -4.98 10.05 2.17
N LEU A 140 -4.73 9.11 1.26
CA LEU A 140 -3.80 9.27 0.15
C LEU A 140 -4.64 9.36 -1.14
N PRO A 141 -4.99 10.58 -1.58
CA PRO A 141 -5.76 10.78 -2.79
C PRO A 141 -4.95 10.43 -4.04
N LYS A 142 -5.63 10.36 -5.18
CA LYS A 142 -4.95 10.32 -6.49
C LYS A 142 -4.06 11.55 -6.66
N PRO A 143 -2.89 11.42 -7.32
CA PRO A 143 -2.00 12.55 -7.54
C PRO A 143 -2.63 13.55 -8.52
N ASP A 144 -2.49 14.84 -8.24
CA ASP A 144 -2.81 15.90 -9.19
C ASP A 144 -1.76 15.97 -10.32
N GLU A 145 -2.01 16.81 -11.33
CA GLU A 145 -1.10 16.93 -12.48
C GLU A 145 0.33 17.31 -12.08
N LYS A 146 0.47 18.22 -11.11
CA LYS A 146 1.78 18.64 -10.59
C LYS A 146 2.51 17.50 -9.88
N THR A 147 1.79 16.71 -9.09
CA THR A 147 2.33 15.55 -8.38
C THR A 147 2.71 14.45 -9.35
N LYS A 148 1.91 14.18 -10.39
CA LYS A 148 2.26 13.23 -11.46
C LYS A 148 3.56 13.60 -12.16
N MET A 149 3.74 14.87 -12.52
CA MET A 149 4.99 15.34 -13.13
C MET A 149 6.20 15.10 -12.21
N LYS A 150 6.06 15.32 -10.90
CA LYS A 150 7.11 14.99 -9.92
C LYS A 150 7.38 13.48 -9.87
N ILE A 151 6.34 12.65 -9.86
CA ILE A 151 6.48 11.19 -9.85
C ILE A 151 7.22 10.71 -11.11
N LEU A 152 6.84 11.22 -12.29
CA LEU A 152 7.53 10.94 -13.55
C LEU A 152 9.00 11.37 -13.49
N SER A 153 9.28 12.57 -12.99
CA SER A 153 10.65 13.07 -12.83
C SER A 153 11.50 12.19 -11.90
N ILE A 154 10.93 11.71 -10.79
CA ILE A 154 11.63 10.82 -9.86
C ILE A 154 11.95 9.49 -10.55
N HIS A 155 10.98 8.87 -11.22
CA HIS A 155 11.16 7.57 -11.87
C HIS A 155 12.00 7.62 -13.14
N THR A 156 12.18 8.78 -13.74
CA THR A 156 13.04 8.98 -14.91
C THR A 156 14.42 9.53 -14.57
N SER A 157 14.72 9.82 -13.31
CA SER A 157 15.99 10.41 -12.87
C SER A 157 17.25 9.61 -13.27
N GLY A 158 17.13 8.30 -13.42
CA GLY A 158 18.20 7.41 -13.90
C GLY A 158 18.16 7.10 -15.41
N MET A 159 17.24 7.70 -16.17
CA MET A 159 17.03 7.42 -17.59
C MET A 159 17.68 8.51 -18.45
N THR A 160 18.23 8.12 -19.62
CA THR A 160 18.65 9.10 -20.63
C THR A 160 17.44 9.46 -21.50
N LEU A 161 16.91 10.66 -21.31
CA LEU A 161 15.74 11.16 -22.05
C LEU A 161 16.16 12.02 -23.24
N ALA A 162 15.45 11.88 -24.36
CA ALA A 162 15.58 12.81 -25.48
C ALA A 162 14.95 14.18 -25.15
N LYS A 163 15.40 15.22 -25.85
CA LYS A 163 14.98 16.62 -25.63
C LYS A 163 13.50 16.87 -25.91
N ASP A 164 12.84 15.97 -26.61
CA ASP A 164 11.42 16.04 -27.00
C ASP A 164 10.48 15.54 -25.88
N VAL A 165 11.00 14.87 -24.85
CA VAL A 165 10.20 14.36 -23.73
C VAL A 165 9.68 15.51 -22.87
N LYS A 166 8.35 15.65 -22.84
CA LYS A 166 7.65 16.67 -22.04
C LYS A 166 6.62 16.01 -21.14
N PHE A 167 6.83 16.04 -19.82
CA PHE A 167 5.94 15.39 -18.86
C PHE A 167 4.53 15.99 -18.85
N GLU A 168 4.39 17.27 -19.19
CA GLU A 168 3.09 17.94 -19.35
C GLU A 168 2.24 17.21 -20.39
N LYS A 169 2.85 16.78 -21.50
CA LYS A 169 2.16 16.03 -22.56
C LYS A 169 1.72 14.66 -22.06
N ILE A 170 2.55 13.97 -21.28
CA ILE A 170 2.24 12.66 -20.70
C ILE A 170 1.03 12.78 -19.76
N VAL A 171 1.08 13.73 -18.84
CA VAL A 171 0.03 13.95 -17.83
C VAL A 171 -1.28 14.43 -18.47
N SER A 172 -1.21 15.26 -19.51
CA SER A 172 -2.41 15.72 -20.23
C SER A 172 -3.17 14.62 -20.97
N LYS A 173 -2.50 13.51 -21.32
CA LYS A 173 -3.09 12.41 -22.09
C LYS A 173 -3.99 11.50 -21.26
N GLU A 174 -3.68 11.33 -19.98
CA GLU A 174 -4.49 10.50 -19.10
C GLU A 174 -4.59 11.10 -17.69
N ARG A 175 -5.82 11.49 -17.33
CA ARG A 175 -6.12 12.13 -16.04
C ARG A 175 -6.30 11.12 -14.91
N GLU A 176 -6.57 9.86 -15.21
CA GLU A 176 -6.87 8.84 -14.19
C GLU A 176 -5.70 7.89 -13.87
N ILE A 177 -4.44 8.31 -14.10
CA ILE A 177 -3.26 7.53 -13.69
C ILE A 177 -2.90 7.72 -12.20
N SER A 178 -2.64 6.61 -11.52
CA SER A 178 -2.08 6.56 -10.16
C SER A 178 -0.55 6.74 -10.17
N GLY A 179 0.06 6.83 -8.99
CA GLY A 179 1.52 6.86 -8.87
C GLY A 179 2.18 5.56 -9.36
N ALA A 180 1.53 4.41 -9.11
CA ALA A 180 1.97 3.12 -9.64
C ALA A 180 1.93 3.08 -11.18
N ASP A 181 0.90 3.68 -11.79
CA ASP A 181 0.82 3.76 -13.27
C ASP A 181 1.92 4.65 -13.84
N CYS A 182 2.22 5.78 -13.20
CA CYS A 182 3.32 6.65 -13.62
C CYS A 182 4.66 5.89 -13.64
N ARG A 183 4.92 5.08 -12.60
CA ARG A 183 6.09 4.20 -12.55
C ARG A 183 6.08 3.14 -13.64
N ALA A 184 4.93 2.51 -13.90
CA ALA A 184 4.78 1.49 -14.92
C ALA A 184 5.04 2.07 -16.32
N ILE A 185 4.50 3.26 -16.62
CA ILE A 185 4.72 3.99 -17.87
C ILE A 185 6.21 4.29 -18.07
N CYS A 186 6.93 4.76 -17.04
CA CYS A 186 8.37 5.02 -17.15
C CYS A 186 9.16 3.74 -17.44
N THR A 187 8.83 2.65 -16.74
CA THR A 187 9.46 1.34 -16.95
C THR A 187 9.22 0.84 -18.37
N GLU A 188 7.98 0.86 -18.84
CA GLU A 188 7.61 0.38 -20.18
C GLU A 188 8.25 1.24 -21.28
N ALA A 189 8.31 2.56 -21.13
CA ALA A 189 9.01 3.44 -22.08
C ALA A 189 10.51 3.10 -22.17
N GLY A 190 11.15 2.83 -21.03
CA GLY A 190 12.54 2.34 -21.00
C GLY A 190 12.70 0.99 -21.70
N MET A 191 11.77 0.06 -21.47
CA MET A 191 11.79 -1.26 -22.12
C MET A 191 11.61 -1.16 -23.64
N LEU A 192 10.73 -0.28 -24.13
CA LEU A 192 10.53 -0.04 -25.56
C LEU A 192 11.79 0.51 -26.23
N ALA A 193 12.49 1.45 -25.58
CA ALA A 193 13.77 1.94 -26.08
C ALA A 193 14.83 0.83 -26.13
N LEU A 194 14.92 0.00 -25.09
CA LEU A 194 15.83 -1.15 -25.05
C LEU A 194 15.53 -2.18 -26.14
N ARG A 195 14.26 -2.52 -26.38
CA ARG A 195 13.83 -3.41 -27.46
C ARG A 195 14.18 -2.87 -28.85
N ALA A 196 14.20 -1.55 -29.00
CA ALA A 196 14.66 -0.88 -30.22
C ALA A 196 16.19 -0.66 -30.27
N HIS A 197 16.96 -1.27 -29.36
CA HIS A 197 18.41 -1.11 -29.22
C HIS A 197 18.86 0.35 -29.04
N ARG A 198 18.01 1.20 -28.46
CA ARG A 198 18.32 2.61 -28.17
C ARG A 198 18.69 2.79 -26.70
N LYS A 199 19.65 3.70 -26.46
CA LYS A 199 20.03 4.16 -25.10
C LYS A 199 19.26 5.39 -24.64
N VAL A 200 18.51 6.03 -25.55
CA VAL A 200 17.76 7.25 -25.31
C VAL A 200 16.27 6.96 -25.48
N VAL A 201 15.49 7.32 -24.46
CA VAL A 201 14.03 7.21 -24.45
C VAL A 201 13.43 8.49 -25.02
N CYS A 202 12.57 8.38 -26.03
CA CYS A 202 11.92 9.51 -26.69
C CYS A 202 10.44 9.62 -26.33
N MET A 203 9.79 10.69 -26.78
CA MET A 203 8.36 10.90 -26.49
C MET A 203 7.48 9.78 -27.08
N ASP A 204 7.85 9.19 -28.22
CA ASP A 204 7.11 8.08 -28.83
C ASP A 204 7.09 6.82 -27.94
N ASP A 205 8.16 6.56 -27.21
CA ASP A 205 8.21 5.44 -26.25
C ASP A 205 7.19 5.63 -25.12
N PHE A 206 7.08 6.86 -24.59
CA PHE A 206 6.06 7.19 -23.59
C PHE A 206 4.65 7.08 -24.16
N ASP A 207 4.44 7.50 -25.40
CA ASP A 207 3.13 7.43 -26.05
C ASP A 207 2.66 5.99 -26.25
N ARG A 208 3.57 5.09 -26.63
CA ARG A 208 3.30 3.65 -26.70
C ARG A 208 3.12 3.04 -25.31
N ALA A 209 3.95 3.41 -24.34
CA ALA A 209 3.85 2.92 -22.96
C ALA A 209 2.50 3.26 -22.33
N ILE A 210 2.03 4.51 -22.48
CA ILE A 210 0.71 4.96 -22.01
C ILE A 210 -0.39 4.08 -22.61
N LYS A 211 -0.36 3.85 -23.94
CA LYS A 211 -1.33 2.97 -24.61
C LYS A 211 -1.29 1.56 -24.03
N ASN A 212 -0.11 0.95 -23.90
CA ASN A 212 0.04 -0.41 -23.38
C ASN A 212 -0.51 -0.55 -21.95
N ILE A 213 -0.14 0.38 -21.05
CA ILE A 213 -0.56 0.34 -19.65
C ILE A 213 -2.07 0.60 -19.49
N ILE A 214 -2.61 1.60 -20.18
CA ILE A 214 -4.05 1.92 -20.10
C ILE A 214 -4.88 0.81 -20.75
N TYR A 215 -4.44 0.28 -21.89
CA TYR A 215 -5.12 -0.81 -22.57
C TYR A 215 -5.15 -2.06 -21.70
N SER A 216 -4.01 -2.44 -21.11
CA SER A 216 -3.94 -3.58 -20.17
C SER A 216 -4.87 -3.39 -18.96
N LYS A 217 -4.99 -2.16 -18.44
CA LYS A 217 -5.94 -1.84 -17.36
C LYS A 217 -7.40 -1.98 -17.78
N LYS A 218 -7.75 -1.63 -19.01
CA LYS A 218 -9.15 -1.66 -19.51
C LYS A 218 -9.59 -3.04 -20.00
N PHE A 219 -8.69 -3.82 -20.58
CA PHE A 219 -9.02 -5.05 -21.31
C PHE A 219 -8.34 -6.31 -20.75
N GLY A 220 -7.55 -6.20 -19.69
CA GLY A 220 -6.73 -7.31 -19.18
C GLY A 220 -5.41 -7.45 -19.93
N VAL A 221 -4.49 -8.27 -19.40
CA VAL A 221 -3.21 -8.58 -20.07
C VAL A 221 -3.51 -9.46 -21.28
N MET A 222 -3.09 -9.04 -22.48
CA MET A 222 -3.05 -9.93 -23.64
C MET A 222 -1.82 -10.83 -23.56
N GLU A 223 -2.03 -12.15 -23.47
CA GLU A 223 -1.01 -13.19 -23.72
C GLU A 223 -0.74 -13.32 -25.24
N GLU A 224 -0.30 -12.25 -25.89
CA GLU A 224 0.18 -12.36 -27.28
C GLU A 224 1.57 -11.76 -27.37
N PHE A 225 2.59 -12.55 -27.04
CA PHE A 225 3.93 -12.53 -27.64
C PHE A 225 4.75 -13.75 -27.12
N TYR A 226 4.26 -14.95 -27.43
CA TYR A 226 5.06 -16.17 -27.57
C TYR A 226 4.52 -16.95 -28.78
N MET A 227 4.75 -16.40 -29.97
CA MET A 227 4.85 -17.16 -31.23
C MET A 227 5.86 -16.47 -32.12
#